data_AF-A0A849DY33-F1
#
_entry.id   AF-A0A849DY33-F1
#
_cell.length_a   1.000
_cell.length_b   1.000
_cell.length_c   1.000
_cell.angle_alpha   90.00
_cell.angle_beta   90.00
_cell.angle_gamma   90.00
#
_symmetry.space_group_name_H-M   'P 1'
#
loop_
_entity.id
_entity.type
_entity.pdbx_description
1 polymer ?
#
loop_
_entity_poly.entity_id
_entity_poly.type
_entity_poly.pdbx_seq_one_letter_code
_entity_poly.pdbx_strand_id
1 'polypeptide(L)'
;MSLILESKPMLSCFELQQTAFRENPYPSEAYRRGKLKSLKKELIAMQHAITDALNADFGNRNATESSLVDIVSSVNLINYTLSHLKKWLRPQNRSIGLLFFPAKAEIHYQPKGVIGIMTPWNYPVHLSIGPL
;
A
#
# COMPACT_ATOMS: atom_id res chain seq x y z
N MET A 1 1.47 34.43 -1.62
CA MET A 1 0.45 34.25 -0.55
C MET A 1 -0.65 33.25 -0.92
N SER A 2 -0.98 33.01 -2.20
CA SER A 2 -2.01 32.01 -2.60
C SER A 2 -1.57 30.55 -2.52
N LEU A 3 -0.30 30.23 -2.82
CA LEU A 3 0.26 28.86 -2.71
C LEU A 3 0.17 28.25 -1.30
N ILE A 4 0.20 29.09 -0.25
CA ILE A 4 0.12 28.65 1.15
C ILE A 4 -1.33 28.29 1.56
N LEU A 5 -2.33 28.88 0.89
CA LEU A 5 -3.74 28.59 1.17
C LEU A 5 -4.18 27.27 0.54
N GLU A 6 -3.69 26.95 -0.66
CA GLU A 6 -3.98 25.69 -1.36
C GLU A 6 -3.33 24.47 -0.69
N SER A 7 -2.22 24.63 0.02
CA SER A 7 -1.52 23.53 0.69
C SER A 7 -2.12 23.12 2.05
N LYS A 8 -3.00 23.94 2.65
CA LYS A 8 -3.53 23.68 4.00
C LYS A 8 -4.23 22.32 4.15
N PRO A 9 -5.09 21.88 3.21
CA PRO A 9 -5.74 20.57 3.33
C PRO A 9 -4.75 19.40 3.24
N MET A 10 -3.75 19.50 2.36
CA MET A 10 -2.72 18.48 2.19
C MET A 10 -1.84 18.36 3.44
N LEU A 11 -1.39 19.49 3.99
CA LEU A 11 -0.58 19.52 5.21
C LEU A 11 -1.35 18.94 6.40
N SER A 12 -2.63 19.29 6.55
CA SER A 12 -3.49 18.74 7.60
C SER A 12 -3.66 17.21 7.45
N CYS A 13 -3.89 16.70 6.24
CA CYS A 13 -3.95 15.26 5.98
C CYS A 13 -2.62 14.56 6.36
N PHE A 14 -1.49 15.16 5.98
CA PHE A 14 -0.17 14.62 6.30
C PHE A 14 0.10 14.60 7.81
N GLU A 15 -0.31 15.64 8.54
CA GLU A 15 -0.21 15.70 10.01
C GLU A 15 -1.07 14.61 10.68
N LEU A 16 -2.27 14.37 10.18
CA LEU A 16 -3.15 13.28 10.65
C LEU A 16 -2.50 11.91 10.41
N GLN A 17 -1.93 11.68 9.21
CA GLN A 17 -1.22 10.44 8.90
C GLN A 17 -0.01 10.23 9.80
N GLN A 18 0.78 11.27 10.06
CA GLN A 18 1.92 11.20 10.99
C GLN A 18 1.46 10.89 12.41
N THR A 19 0.35 11.48 12.86
CA THR A 19 -0.21 11.23 14.19
C THR A 19 -0.69 9.79 14.30
N ALA A 20 -1.45 9.30 13.32
CA ALA A 20 -1.89 7.91 13.28
C ALA A 20 -0.71 6.91 13.28
N PHE A 21 0.39 7.23 12.58
CA PHE A 21 1.60 6.42 12.64
C PHE A 21 2.26 6.43 14.02
N ARG A 22 2.35 7.60 14.69
CA ARG A 22 2.93 7.71 16.04
C ARG A 22 2.12 6.92 17.08
N GLU A 23 0.80 6.86 16.93
CA GLU A 23 -0.08 6.11 17.83
C GLU A 23 0.04 4.59 17.65
N ASN A 24 0.36 4.14 16.43
CA ASN A 24 0.54 2.72 16.13
C ASN A 24 1.72 2.50 15.16
N PRO A 25 2.97 2.67 15.63
CA PRO A 25 4.14 2.64 14.76
C PRO A 25 4.48 1.22 14.29
N TYR A 26 4.02 0.18 14.99
CA TYR A 26 4.25 -1.23 14.64
C TYR A 26 2.92 -2.00 14.52
N PRO A 27 2.09 -1.71 13.49
CA PRO A 27 0.82 -2.41 13.33
C PRO A 27 1.02 -3.92 13.23
N SER A 28 0.18 -4.66 13.96
CA SER A 28 0.20 -6.12 13.97
C SER A 28 -0.08 -6.71 12.60
N GLU A 29 0.31 -7.96 12.38
CA GLU A 29 -0.04 -8.70 11.15
C GLU A 29 -1.56 -8.66 10.91
N ALA A 30 -2.36 -8.88 11.96
CA ALA A 30 -3.82 -8.90 11.87
C ALA A 30 -4.38 -7.54 11.41
N TYR A 31 -3.84 -6.44 11.93
CA TYR A 31 -4.25 -5.08 11.52
C TYR A 31 -3.95 -4.86 10.03
N ARG A 32 -2.73 -5.18 9.59
CA ARG A 32 -2.29 -5.04 8.18
C ARG A 32 -3.16 -5.89 7.25
N ARG A 33 -3.41 -7.15 7.62
CA ARG A 33 -4.33 -8.04 6.89
C ARG A 33 -5.74 -7.47 6.79
N GLY A 34 -6.25 -6.89 7.88
CA GLY A 34 -7.55 -6.26 7.91
C GLY A 34 -7.65 -5.12 6.89
N LYS A 35 -6.65 -4.23 6.86
CA LYS A 35 -6.58 -3.13 5.88
C LYS A 35 -6.50 -3.63 4.44
N LEU A 36 -5.64 -4.60 4.15
CA LEU A 36 -5.52 -5.20 2.82
C LEU A 36 -6.82 -5.87 2.35
N LYS A 37 -7.51 -6.60 3.24
CA LYS A 37 -8.81 -7.21 2.93
C LYS A 37 -9.89 -6.15 2.67
N SER A 38 -9.91 -5.08 3.46
CA SER A 38 -10.81 -3.96 3.25
C SER A 38 -10.55 -3.29 1.90
N LEU A 39 -9.29 -3.00 1.58
CA LEU A 39 -8.89 -2.41 0.31
C LEU A 39 -9.33 -3.27 -0.88
N LYS A 40 -9.08 -4.58 -0.83
CA LYS A 40 -9.54 -5.52 -1.85
C LYS A 40 -11.06 -5.47 -2.02
N LYS A 41 -11.81 -5.46 -0.92
CA LYS A 41 -13.28 -5.44 -0.95
C LYS A 41 -13.78 -4.16 -1.64
N GLU A 42 -13.27 -3.01 -1.24
CA GLU A 42 -13.69 -1.72 -1.81
C GLU A 42 -13.30 -1.60 -3.29
N LEU A 43 -12.10 -2.05 -3.69
CA LEU A 43 -11.68 -2.06 -5.10
C LEU A 43 -12.63 -2.87 -5.99
N ILE A 44 -13.08 -4.04 -5.51
CA ILE A 44 -14.02 -4.87 -6.25
C ILE A 44 -15.41 -4.20 -6.29
N ALA A 45 -15.87 -3.65 -5.16
CA ALA A 45 -17.16 -2.97 -5.09
C ALA A 45 -17.23 -1.73 -6.00
N MET A 46 -16.11 -1.02 -6.16
CA MET A 46 -15.99 0.18 -6.99
C MET A 46 -15.64 -0.13 -8.45
N GLN A 47 -15.58 -1.40 -8.86
CA GLN A 47 -15.07 -1.78 -10.18
C GLN A 47 -15.71 -1.00 -11.32
N HIS A 48 -17.04 -0.90 -11.35
CA HIS A 48 -17.77 -0.18 -12.39
C HIS A 48 -17.47 1.32 -12.39
N ALA A 49 -17.52 1.95 -11.21
CA ALA A 49 -17.23 3.38 -11.08
C ALA A 49 -15.79 3.71 -11.52
N ILE A 50 -14.83 2.83 -11.20
CA ILE A 50 -13.44 2.97 -11.64
C ILE A 50 -13.33 2.82 -13.15
N THR A 51 -13.96 1.80 -13.76
CA THR A 51 -13.91 1.62 -15.22
C THR A 51 -14.58 2.76 -15.97
N ASP A 52 -15.66 3.33 -15.43
CA ASP A 52 -16.35 4.47 -16.03
C ASP A 52 -15.48 5.72 -15.98
N ALA A 53 -14.81 5.98 -14.86
CA ALA A 53 -13.86 7.08 -14.73
C ALA A 53 -12.66 6.91 -15.68
N LEU A 54 -12.06 5.71 -15.75
CA LEU A 54 -10.99 5.42 -16.70
C LEU A 54 -11.47 5.62 -18.14
N ASN A 55 -12.66 5.17 -18.51
CA ASN A 55 -13.17 5.39 -19.85
C ASN A 55 -13.37 6.88 -20.15
N ALA A 56 -13.82 7.67 -19.17
CA ALA A 56 -13.94 9.11 -19.33
C ALA A 56 -12.57 9.80 -19.52
N ASP A 57 -11.55 9.39 -18.77
CA ASP A 57 -10.19 9.95 -18.86
C ASP A 57 -9.49 9.60 -20.19
N PHE A 58 -9.66 8.37 -20.69
CA PHE A 58 -8.96 7.86 -21.87
C PHE A 58 -9.81 7.89 -23.16
N GLY A 59 -11.11 8.18 -23.05
CA GLY A 59 -12.07 8.33 -24.14
C GLY A 59 -12.51 7.02 -24.82
N ASN A 60 -11.63 6.02 -24.97
CA ASN A 60 -11.91 4.82 -25.78
C ASN A 60 -11.33 3.52 -25.20
N ARG A 61 -11.02 3.47 -23.90
CA ARG A 61 -10.38 2.26 -23.33
C ARG A 61 -11.44 1.20 -23.05
N ASN A 62 -11.23 0.00 -23.58
CA ASN A 62 -12.15 -1.11 -23.37
C ASN A 62 -12.34 -1.37 -21.86
N ALA A 63 -13.58 -1.41 -21.39
CA ALA A 63 -13.90 -1.61 -19.98
C ALA A 63 -13.35 -2.94 -19.44
N THR A 64 -13.36 -4.01 -20.24
CA THR A 64 -12.78 -5.31 -19.89
C THR A 64 -11.27 -5.23 -19.73
N GLU A 65 -10.58 -4.55 -20.65
CA GLU A 65 -9.13 -4.35 -20.58
C GLU A 65 -8.75 -3.48 -19.39
N SER A 66 -9.47 -2.38 -19.17
CA SER A 66 -9.30 -1.50 -18.01
C SER A 66 -9.48 -2.27 -16.71
N SER A 67 -10.56 -3.06 -16.61
CA SER A 67 -10.80 -3.90 -15.44
C SER A 67 -9.69 -4.93 -15.22
N LEU A 68 -9.22 -5.59 -16.27
CA LEU A 68 -8.17 -6.60 -16.16
C LEU A 68 -6.85 -5.98 -15.68
N VAL A 69 -6.44 -4.89 -16.31
CA VAL A 69 -5.13 -4.28 -16.03
C VAL A 69 -5.14 -3.54 -14.70
N ASP A 70 -6.14 -2.71 -14.44
CA ASP A 70 -6.13 -1.79 -13.30
C ASP A 70 -6.71 -2.40 -12.02
N ILE A 71 -7.73 -3.25 -12.13
CA ILE A 71 -8.44 -3.79 -10.96
C ILE A 71 -7.97 -5.21 -10.64
N VAL A 72 -8.02 -6.13 -11.60
CA VAL A 72 -7.66 -7.54 -11.37
C VAL A 72 -6.19 -7.66 -10.97
N SER A 73 -5.26 -6.96 -11.63
CA SER A 73 -3.84 -6.95 -11.24
C SER A 73 -3.63 -6.43 -9.82
N SER A 74 -4.34 -5.38 -9.42
CA SER A 74 -4.29 -4.81 -8.07
C SER A 74 -4.81 -5.79 -7.01
N VAL A 75 -5.95 -6.43 -7.28
CA VAL A 75 -6.51 -7.47 -6.42
C VAL A 75 -5.55 -8.66 -6.29
N ASN A 76 -4.90 -9.07 -7.38
CA ASN A 76 -3.92 -10.15 -7.39
C ASN A 76 -2.69 -9.80 -6.56
N LEU A 77 -2.20 -8.56 -6.63
CA LEU A 77 -1.09 -8.11 -5.79
C LEU A 77 -1.46 -8.10 -4.30
N ILE A 78 -2.69 -7.68 -3.97
CA ILE A 78 -3.19 -7.76 -2.59
C ILE A 78 -3.26 -9.22 -2.13
N ASN A 79 -3.75 -10.14 -2.97
CA ASN A 79 -3.80 -11.57 -2.63
C ASN A 79 -2.40 -12.15 -2.42
N TYR A 80 -1.44 -11.80 -3.29
CA TYR A 80 -0.05 -12.20 -3.18
C TYR A 80 0.56 -11.67 -1.87
N THR A 81 0.34 -10.40 -1.56
CA THR A 81 0.79 -9.80 -0.30
C THR A 81 0.18 -10.52 0.90
N LEU A 82 -1.13 -10.77 0.89
CA LEU A 82 -1.82 -11.49 1.95
C LEU A 82 -1.30 -12.92 2.16
N SER A 83 -0.86 -13.63 1.12
CA SER A 83 -0.33 -14.99 1.28
C SER A 83 1.10 -15.00 1.83
N HIS A 84 1.87 -13.93 1.63
CA HIS A 84 3.28 -13.85 2.06
C HIS A 84 3.53 -13.01 3.31
N LEU A 85 2.59 -12.15 3.71
CA LEU A 85 2.78 -11.14 4.76
C LEU A 85 3.33 -11.72 6.07
N LYS A 86 2.80 -12.85 6.53
CA LYS A 86 3.26 -13.52 7.76
C LYS A 86 4.74 -13.88 7.69
N LYS A 87 5.20 -14.37 6.54
CA LYS A 87 6.60 -14.73 6.31
C LYS A 87 7.49 -13.48 6.29
N TRP A 88 7.02 -12.39 5.68
CA TRP A 88 7.77 -11.14 5.58
C TRP A 88 7.93 -10.42 6.92
N LEU A 89 6.94 -10.49 7.80
CA LEU A 89 6.99 -9.87 9.13
C LEU A 89 7.80 -10.67 10.17
N ARG A 90 8.10 -11.94 9.90
CA ARG A 90 8.80 -12.79 10.88
C ARG A 90 10.25 -12.34 11.07
N PRO A 91 10.75 -12.24 12.32
CA PRO A 91 12.17 -12.07 12.57
C PRO A 91 13.01 -13.12 11.83
N GLN A 92 14.14 -12.68 11.29
CA GLN A 92 15.04 -13.54 10.52
C GLN A 92 16.34 -13.75 11.28
N ASN A 93 16.58 -14.99 11.70
CA ASN A 93 17.85 -15.36 12.32
C ASN A 93 19.01 -15.15 11.33
N ARG A 94 20.15 -14.73 11.86
CA ARG A 94 21.41 -14.59 11.13
C ARG A 94 22.50 -15.38 11.84
N SER A 95 23.27 -16.10 11.04
CA SER A 95 24.47 -16.76 11.53
C SER A 95 25.48 -15.69 11.95
N ILE A 96 26.03 -15.85 13.14
CA ILE A 96 27.15 -15.05 13.63
C ILE A 96 28.31 -15.99 13.91
N GLY A 97 29.53 -15.55 13.60
CA GLY A 97 30.72 -16.37 13.71
C GLY A 97 30.93 -16.92 15.13
N LEU A 98 31.69 -18.02 15.25
CA LEU A 98 31.91 -18.72 16.53
C LEU A 98 32.39 -17.81 17.67
N LEU A 99 33.12 -16.74 17.34
CA LEU A 99 33.61 -15.76 18.31
C LEU A 99 32.50 -15.14 19.16
N PHE A 100 31.27 -15.11 18.64
CA PHE A 100 30.11 -14.55 19.33
C PHE A 100 29.27 -15.60 20.07
N PHE A 101 29.71 -16.86 20.16
CA PHE A 101 28.97 -17.86 20.93
C PHE A 101 28.93 -17.47 22.42
N PRO A 102 27.76 -17.48 23.09
CA PRO A 102 26.47 -18.06 22.71
C PRO A 102 25.40 -17.06 22.22
N ALA A 103 25.80 -15.87 21.75
CA ALA A 103 24.87 -14.85 21.29
C ALA A 103 24.04 -15.31 20.07
N LYS A 104 22.91 -14.62 19.85
CA LYS A 104 22.02 -14.81 18.69
C LYS A 104 21.84 -13.47 17.99
N ALA A 105 21.75 -13.50 16.65
CA ALA A 105 21.43 -12.33 15.87
C ALA A 105 20.13 -12.53 15.09
N GLU A 106 19.31 -11.48 15.05
CA GLU A 106 18.03 -11.46 14.36
C GLU A 106 17.88 -10.14 13.59
N ILE A 107 17.19 -10.21 12.46
CA ILE A 107 16.75 -9.04 11.70
C ILE A 107 15.26 -8.85 11.94
N HIS A 108 14.91 -7.64 12.36
CA HIS A 108 13.54 -7.19 12.57
C HIS A 108 13.25 -6.07 11.58
N TYR A 109 12.31 -6.29 10.66
CA TYR A 109 11.89 -5.28 9.69
C TYR A 109 10.89 -4.32 10.31
N GLN A 110 11.14 -3.02 10.16
CA GLN A 110 10.33 -1.97 10.77
C GLN A 110 9.77 -1.04 9.70
N PRO A 111 8.51 -0.58 9.85
CA PRO A 111 7.93 0.41 8.96
C PRO A 111 8.69 1.74 9.06
N LYS A 112 8.74 2.49 7.95
CA LYS A 112 9.48 3.75 7.85
C LYS A 112 8.68 4.99 8.27
N GLY A 113 7.35 4.88 8.37
CA GLY A 113 6.46 5.99 8.69
C GLY A 113 5.44 6.24 7.59
N VAL A 114 5.19 7.52 7.31
CA VAL A 114 4.29 7.97 6.24
C VAL A 114 5.03 7.98 4.91
N ILE A 115 4.46 7.34 3.89
CA ILE A 115 5.05 7.19 2.56
C ILE A 115 4.23 8.00 1.55
N GLY A 116 4.90 8.82 0.75
CA GLY A 116 4.31 9.49 -0.41
C GLY A 116 4.37 8.59 -1.64
N ILE A 117 3.23 8.38 -2.30
CA ILE A 117 3.12 7.59 -3.53
C ILE A 117 2.73 8.55 -4.66
N MET A 118 3.56 8.63 -5.70
CA MET A 118 3.32 9.45 -6.89
C MET A 118 3.20 8.54 -8.11
N THR A 119 2.12 8.68 -8.87
CA THR A 119 1.72 7.67 -9.86
C THR A 119 1.52 8.30 -11.23
N PRO A 120 1.97 7.64 -12.31
CA PRO A 120 1.75 8.13 -13.66
C PRO A 120 0.33 7.81 -14.12
N TRP A 121 -0.09 8.49 -15.19
CA TRP A 121 -1.49 8.50 -15.64
C TRP A 121 -1.94 7.24 -16.39
N ASN A 122 -1.03 6.40 -16.90
CA ASN A 122 -1.36 5.34 -17.87
C ASN A 122 -2.06 4.09 -17.29
N TYR A 123 -1.77 3.74 -16.03
CA TYR A 123 -2.45 2.67 -15.27
C TYR A 123 -2.69 3.18 -13.84
N PRO A 124 -3.53 4.21 -13.70
CA PRO A 124 -3.51 5.05 -12.52
C PRO A 124 -3.98 4.30 -11.27
N VAL A 125 -4.80 3.26 -11.39
CA VAL A 125 -5.23 2.46 -10.24
C VAL A 125 -4.16 1.45 -9.90
N HIS A 126 -3.69 0.67 -10.87
CA HIS A 126 -2.71 -0.38 -10.60
C HIS A 126 -1.39 0.18 -10.07
N LEU A 127 -0.90 1.27 -10.66
CA LEU A 127 0.36 1.87 -10.26
C LEU A 127 0.24 2.61 -8.92
N SER A 128 -0.97 3.01 -8.50
CA SER A 128 -1.22 3.59 -7.17
C SER A 128 -1.38 2.54 -6.09
N ILE A 129 -2.13 1.46 -6.35
CA ILE A 129 -2.36 0.38 -5.38
C ILE A 129 -1.11 -0.51 -5.25
N GLY A 130 -0.35 -0.67 -6.32
CA GLY A 130 0.90 -1.43 -6.34
C GLY A 130 1.83 -1.17 -5.14
N PRO A 131 2.26 0.09 -4.95
CA PRO A 131 3.14 0.50 -3.86
C PRO A 131 2.44 0.80 -2.52
N LEU A 132 1.11 0.76 -2.44
CA LEU A 132 0.32 1.10 -1.24
C LEU A 132 0.24 -0.07 -0.24
#